data_AF-Q8BL42-F1
#
_entry.id   AF-Q8BL42-F1
#
_cell.length_a   1.000
_cell.length_b   1.000
_cell.length_c   1.000
_cell.angle_alpha   90.00
_cell.angle_beta   90.00
_cell.angle_gamma   90.00
#
_symmetry.space_group_name_H-M   'P 1'
#
loop_
_entity.id
_entity.type
_entity.pdbx_description
1 polymer ?
#
loop_
_entity_poly.entity_id
_entity_poly.type
_entity_poly.pdbx_seq_one_letter_code
_entity_poly.pdbx_strand_id
1 'polypeptide(L)'
;RDDTTELSSAERYNPRTNQWSPVVAMTSRRSGVGLAVVNGQLMAVGGFDGTTYLKTIEVFDPDANTWRLYGGMNYRRLGGGVGVIKMTHCESHIW
;
A
#
# COMPACT_ATOMS: atom_id res chain seq x y z
N ARG A 1 -11.60 -10.94 -15.51
CA ARG A 1 -10.26 -10.61 -14.97
C ARG A 1 -9.44 -10.39 -16.21
N ASP A 2 -9.27 -9.14 -16.63
CA ASP A 2 -8.47 -8.91 -17.83
C ASP A 2 -7.02 -9.19 -17.43
N ASP A 3 -6.38 -10.14 -18.12
CA ASP A 3 -5.00 -10.62 -17.89
C ASP A 3 -3.94 -9.55 -18.27
N THR A 4 -4.26 -8.28 -18.10
CA THR A 4 -3.42 -7.14 -18.45
C THR A 4 -2.61 -6.70 -17.25
N THR A 5 -1.48 -7.40 -17.03
CA THR A 5 -0.26 -6.96 -16.33
C THR A 5 -0.40 -6.27 -14.97
N GLU A 6 0.34 -6.76 -13.97
CA GLU A 6 0.44 -6.12 -12.67
C GLU A 6 0.93 -4.67 -12.80
N LEU A 7 0.20 -3.74 -12.19
CA LEU A 7 0.50 -2.30 -12.27
C LEU A 7 1.33 -1.86 -11.07
N SER A 8 2.27 -0.95 -11.32
CA SER A 8 2.92 -0.14 -10.29
C SER A 8 2.45 1.32 -10.30
N SER A 9 1.73 1.74 -11.34
CA SER A 9 1.17 3.08 -11.47
C SER A 9 0.18 3.37 -10.35
N ALA A 10 0.14 4.63 -9.92
CA ALA A 10 -0.83 5.15 -8.97
C ALA A 10 -1.46 6.43 -9.51
N GLU A 11 -2.69 6.71 -9.10
CA GLU A 11 -3.41 7.93 -9.44
C GLU A 11 -4.22 8.42 -8.23
N ARG A 12 -4.47 9.71 -8.19
CA ARG A 12 -5.28 10.35 -7.14
C ARG A 12 -6.43 11.12 -7.74
N TYR A 13 -7.58 11.06 -7.08
CA TYR A 13 -8.77 11.80 -7.47
C TYR A 13 -8.91 13.09 -6.66
N ASN A 14 -9.19 14.20 -7.35
CA ASN A 14 -9.57 15.46 -6.72
C ASN A 14 -11.07 15.73 -6.93
N PRO A 15 -11.90 15.71 -5.87
CA PRO A 15 -13.35 15.89 -6.00
C PRO A 15 -13.76 17.32 -6.36
N ARG A 16 -12.91 18.33 -6.16
CA ARG A 16 -13.24 19.73 -6.50
C ARG A 16 -13.16 19.98 -8.01
N THR A 17 -12.20 19.35 -8.67
CA THR A 17 -11.99 19.46 -10.12
C THR A 17 -12.60 18.29 -10.89
N ASN A 18 -13.07 17.25 -10.17
CA ASN A 18 -13.58 16.00 -10.72
C ASN A 18 -12.59 15.35 -11.69
N GLN A 19 -11.31 15.28 -11.31
CA GLN A 19 -10.25 14.78 -12.16
C GLN A 19 -9.37 13.79 -11.41
N TRP A 20 -8.96 12.76 -12.15
CA TRP A 20 -7.86 11.90 -11.77
C TRP A 20 -6.54 12.52 -12.26
N SER A 21 -5.48 12.33 -11.49
CA SER A 21 -4.14 12.77 -11.85
C SER A 21 -3.13 11.69 -11.49
N PRO A 22 -2.10 11.47 -12.32
CA PRO A 22 -1.07 10.49 -12.01
C PRO A 22 -0.32 10.86 -10.73
N VAL A 23 0.07 9.84 -9.98
CA VAL A 23 1.01 9.88 -8.86
C VAL A 23 2.25 9.10 -9.26
N VAL A 24 3.39 9.38 -8.64
CA VAL A 24 4.61 8.59 -8.84
C VAL A 24 4.30 7.09 -8.67
N ALA A 25 4.85 6.28 -9.59
CA ALA A 25 4.67 4.84 -9.55
C ALA A 25 5.40 4.22 -8.34
N MET A 26 4.85 3.13 -7.82
CA MET A 26 5.52 2.27 -6.86
C MET A 26 6.77 1.62 -7.47
N THR A 27 7.66 1.16 -6.60
CA THR A 27 8.86 0.40 -6.94
C THR A 27 8.52 -0.95 -7.54
N SER A 28 7.52 -1.63 -6.97
CA SER A 28 7.06 -2.94 -7.45
C SER A 28 5.67 -2.84 -8.07
N ARG A 29 5.40 -3.72 -9.05
CA ARG A 29 4.04 -3.98 -9.53
C ARG A 29 3.27 -4.73 -8.45
N ARG A 30 2.02 -4.39 -8.19
CA ARG A 30 1.23 -4.99 -7.10
C ARG A 30 -0.23 -5.20 -7.47
N SER A 31 -0.58 -6.37 -7.98
CA SER A 31 -1.97 -6.82 -8.08
C SER A 31 -2.45 -7.44 -6.75
N GLY A 32 -3.71 -7.21 -6.39
CA GLY A 32 -4.27 -7.66 -5.11
C GLY A 32 -3.60 -6.99 -3.89
N VAL A 33 -3.15 -5.75 -4.06
CA VAL A 33 -2.50 -4.94 -3.02
C VAL A 33 -3.50 -4.45 -1.97
N GLY A 34 -3.11 -4.46 -0.70
CA GLY A 34 -3.84 -3.76 0.36
C GLY A 34 -3.32 -2.33 0.51
N LEU A 35 -4.21 -1.33 0.52
CA LEU A 35 -3.86 0.07 0.68
C LEU A 35 -4.51 0.65 1.95
N ALA A 36 -3.72 1.27 2.82
CA ALA A 36 -4.22 1.88 4.05
C ALA A 36 -3.40 3.11 4.47
N VAL A 37 -4.01 4.01 5.23
CA VAL A 37 -3.31 5.12 5.88
C VAL A 37 -3.11 4.79 7.36
N VAL A 38 -1.85 4.67 7.80
CA VAL A 38 -1.48 4.40 9.19
C VAL A 38 -0.67 5.57 9.71
N ASN A 39 -1.11 6.20 10.80
CA ASN A 39 -0.46 7.39 11.39
C ASN A 39 -0.16 8.51 10.37
N GLY A 40 -1.05 8.71 9.40
CA GLY A 40 -0.91 9.73 8.36
C GLY A 40 -0.05 9.32 7.16
N GLN A 41 0.51 8.11 7.14
CA GLN A 41 1.32 7.60 6.02
C GLN A 41 0.52 6.60 5.18
N LEU A 42 0.52 6.80 3.86
CA LEU A 42 -0.14 5.88 2.92
C LEU A 42 0.78 4.68 2.64
N MET A 43 0.28 3.47 2.86
CA MET A 43 1.03 2.23 2.79
C MET A 43 0.39 1.24 1.81
N ALA A 44 1.17 0.72 0.87
CA ALA A 44 0.84 -0.38 -0.01
C ALA A 44 1.45 -1.68 0.53
N VAL A 45 0.62 -2.71 0.74
CA VAL A 45 0.99 -3.92 1.50
C VAL A 45 0.79 -5.17 0.64
N GLY A 46 1.86 -5.94 0.45
CA GLY A 46 1.81 -7.23 -0.25
C GLY A 46 1.43 -7.11 -1.73
N GLY A 47 0.70 -8.11 -2.24
CA GLY A 47 0.29 -8.21 -3.64
C GLY A 47 1.12 -9.22 -4.43
N PHE A 48 1.00 -9.15 -5.75
CA PHE A 48 1.74 -9.97 -6.72
C PHE A 48 2.28 -9.08 -7.83
N ASP A 49 3.52 -9.33 -8.26
CA ASP A 49 4.23 -8.52 -9.24
C ASP A 49 4.26 -9.12 -10.66
N GLY A 50 3.55 -10.23 -10.86
CA GLY A 50 3.54 -11.01 -12.10
C GLY A 50 4.38 -12.29 -12.02
N THR A 51 5.29 -12.35 -11.03
CA THR A 51 6.18 -13.50 -10.82
C THR A 51 6.08 -14.05 -9.40
N THR A 52 6.07 -13.19 -8.39
CA THR A 52 6.19 -13.56 -6.98
C THR A 52 5.13 -12.87 -6.12
N TYR A 53 4.60 -13.61 -5.15
CA TYR A 53 3.80 -13.02 -4.08
C TYR A 53 4.68 -12.18 -3.15
N LEU A 54 4.33 -10.92 -3.00
CA LEU A 54 5.11 -9.96 -2.24
C LEU A 54 4.80 -10.08 -0.75
N LYS A 55 5.86 -10.04 0.05
CA LYS A 55 5.79 -9.79 1.49
C LYS A 55 6.19 -8.36 1.85
N THR A 56 6.66 -7.57 0.87
CA THR A 56 7.15 -6.21 1.09
C THR A 56 6.00 -5.22 1.26
N ILE A 57 6.31 -4.09 1.88
CA ILE A 57 5.43 -2.92 1.94
C ILE A 57 6.12 -1.73 1.28
N GLU A 58 5.34 -0.79 0.76
CA GLU A 58 5.83 0.49 0.28
C GLU A 58 5.06 1.62 0.96
N VAL A 59 5.77 2.67 1.36
CA VAL A 59 5.18 3.85 2.01
C VAL A 59 5.39 5.06 1.11
N PHE A 60 4.31 5.77 0.79
CA PHE A 60 4.37 6.98 -0.01
C PHE A 60 4.86 8.16 0.83
N ASP A 61 5.91 8.83 0.35
CA ASP A 61 6.43 10.09 0.87
C ASP A 61 5.98 11.23 -0.06
N PRO A 62 5.03 12.08 0.36
CA PRO A 62 4.50 13.15 -0.47
C PRO A 62 5.49 14.30 -0.68
N ASP A 63 6.42 14.52 0.26
CA ASP A 63 7.40 15.61 0.19
C ASP A 63 8.49 15.28 -0.82
N ALA A 64 8.95 14.03 -0.82
CA ALA A 64 9.90 13.51 -1.80
C ALA A 64 9.23 13.00 -3.09
N ASN A 65 7.89 12.95 -3.13
CA ASN A 65 7.08 12.36 -4.19
C ASN A 65 7.65 11.00 -4.65
N THR A 66 7.81 10.07 -3.71
CA THR A 66 8.38 8.75 -3.97
C THR A 66 7.74 7.67 -3.09
N TRP A 67 7.85 6.41 -3.51
CA TRP A 67 7.51 5.26 -2.67
C TRP A 67 8.79 4.66 -2.10
N ARG A 68 8.83 4.52 -0.78
CA ARG A 68 9.94 3.86 -0.09
C ARG A 68 9.60 2.40 0.19
N LEU A 69 10.41 1.49 -0.35
CA LEU A 69 10.29 0.05 -0.15
C LEU A 69 10.90 -0.37 1.18
N TYR A 70 10.16 -1.16 1.95
CA TYR A 70 10.64 -1.76 3.19
C TYR A 70 10.46 -3.29 3.16
N GLY A 71 11.30 -3.97 3.94
CA GLY A 71 11.02 -5.35 4.37
C GLY A 71 9.65 -5.38 5.07
N GLY A 72 8.86 -6.42 4.83
CA GLY A 72 7.46 -6.43 5.27
C GLY A 72 7.07 -7.67 6.05
N MET A 73 5.87 -8.17 5.79
CA MET A 73 5.18 -9.19 6.57
C MET A 73 5.96 -10.51 6.70
N ASN A 74 5.69 -11.24 7.79
CA ASN A 74 6.23 -12.59 8.01
C ASN A 74 5.82 -13.59 6.92
N TYR A 75 4.69 -13.35 6.25
CA TYR A 75 4.16 -14.20 5.19
C TYR A 75 3.83 -13.39 3.93
N ARG A 76 4.02 -14.01 2.77
CA ARG A 76 3.57 -13.48 1.48
C ARG A 76 2.05 -13.55 1.42
N ARG A 77 1.39 -12.51 0.90
CA ARG A 77 -0.08 -12.47 0.77
C ARG A 77 -0.49 -11.90 -0.60
N LEU A 78 -1.34 -12.63 -1.32
CA LEU A 78 -2.11 -12.15 -2.47
C LEU A 78 -3.51 -11.77 -1.99
N GLY A 79 -4.01 -10.57 -2.29
CA GLY A 79 -5.41 -10.21 -2.05
C GLY A 79 -5.78 -10.09 -0.57
N GLY A 80 -4.95 -9.37 0.20
CA GLY A 80 -5.23 -9.11 1.61
C GLY A 80 -6.11 -7.89 1.83
N GLY A 81 -7.16 -8.02 2.63
CA GLY A 81 -7.79 -6.87 3.28
C GLY A 81 -6.83 -6.32 4.33
N VAL A 82 -6.64 -5.00 4.33
CA VAL A 82 -5.91 -4.28 5.38
C VAL A 82 -6.91 -3.53 6.26
N GLY A 83 -6.66 -3.50 7.56
CA GLY A 83 -7.47 -2.78 8.53
C GLY A 83 -6.56 -1.95 9.44
N VAL A 84 -7.01 -0.77 9.83
CA VAL A 84 -6.26 0.14 10.72
C VAL A 84 -7.03 0.30 12.01
N ILE A 85 -6.41 -0.09 13.13
CA ILE A 85 -6.97 0.07 14.47
C ILE A 85 -6.12 1.09 15.22
N LYS A 86 -6.77 2.16 15.73
CA LYS A 86 -6.11 3.10 16.64
C LYS A 86 -6.12 2.52 18.03
N MET A 87 -4.96 2.05 18.50
CA MET A 87 -4.82 1.63 19.90
C MET A 87 -4.61 2.88 20.76
N THR A 88 -5.56 3.18 21.63
CA THR A 88 -5.33 4.10 22.74
C THR A 88 -4.45 3.40 23.76
N HIS A 89 -3.27 3.93 24.07
CA HIS A 89 -2.44 3.36 25.13
C HIS A 89 -3.10 3.63 26.49
N CYS A 90 -3.74 2.61 27.04
CA CYS A 90 -3.84 2.27 28.47
C CYS A 90 -4.48 0.86 28.43
N GLU A 91 -3.81 -0.24 28.73
CA GLU A 91 -3.06 -0.52 29.94
C GLU A 91 -1.73 -1.25 29.61
N SER A 92 -0.65 -0.81 30.25
CA SER A 92 0.36 -1.74 30.74
C SER A 92 -0.32 -2.70 31.70
N HIS A 93 0.00 -4.01 31.62
CA HIS A 93 -0.72 -5.17 32.18
C HIS A 93 -1.81 -5.63 31.19
N ILE A 94 -1.82 -6.87 30.71
CA ILE A 94 -2.02 -8.10 31.47
C ILE A 94 -1.34 -9.29 30.73
N TRP A 95 -0.46 -9.98 31.47
CA TRP A 95 0.31 -11.24 31.28
C TRP A 95 1.24 -11.41 30.07
#